data_AF-K1ULJ5-F1
#
_entry.id   AF-K1ULJ5-F1
#
_cell.length_a   1.000
_cell.length_b   1.000
_cell.length_c   1.000
_cell.angle_alpha   90.00
_cell.angle_beta   90.00
_cell.angle_gamma   90.00
#
_symmetry.space_group_name_H-M   'P 1'
#
loop_
_entity.id
_entity.type
_entity.pdbx_description
1 polymer ?
#
loop_
_entity_poly.entity_id
_entity_poly.type
_entity_poly.pdbx_seq_one_letter_code
_entity_poly.pdbx_strand_id
1 'polypeptide(L)'
;CSMYYDFLIRQNGKGEKVLHICYHQRSSDFAQHFGNDIYLAWRLMEYVAQEVGVKPGYLYHTIDSLHIYKKDWHFLSCNLEDLKDEY
;
A
#
# COMPACT_ATOMS: atom_id res chain seq x y z
N CYS A 1 3.58 -3.20 -10.30
CA CYS A 1 2.99 -2.95 -11.64
C CYS A 1 1.99 -1.79 -11.58
N SER A 2 2.47 -0.61 -11.20
CA SER A 2 1.62 0.56 -10.96
C SER A 2 0.99 1.09 -12.23
N MET A 3 -0.30 1.41 -12.18
CA MET A 3 -1.01 2.09 -13.26
C MET A 3 -1.05 3.60 -12.99
N TYR A 4 -1.54 3.98 -11.81
CA TYR A 4 -1.58 5.38 -11.39
C TYR A 4 -1.66 5.52 -9.87
N TYR A 5 -1.32 6.74 -9.44
CA TYR A 5 -1.57 7.25 -8.10
C TYR A 5 -2.44 8.50 -8.24
N ASP A 6 -3.57 8.55 -7.55
CA ASP A 6 -4.42 9.74 -7.46
C ASP A 6 -4.37 10.31 -6.04
N PHE A 7 -4.30 11.63 -5.91
CA PHE A 7 -4.12 12.32 -4.64
C PHE A 7 -5.34 13.21 -4.34
N LEU A 8 -5.96 12.99 -3.18
CA LEU A 8 -7.23 13.61 -2.83
C LEU A 8 -7.13 14.32 -1.48
N ILE A 9 -7.12 15.65 -1.51
CA ILE A 9 -7.17 16.47 -0.30
C ILE A 9 -8.63 16.65 0.13
N ARG A 10 -8.99 16.21 1.34
CA ARG A 10 -10.34 16.28 1.91
C ARG A 10 -10.30 16.63 3.38
N GLN A 11 -11.45 17.01 3.94
CA GLN A 11 -11.61 17.19 5.38
C GLN A 11 -12.08 15.85 5.99
N ASN A 12 -11.38 15.35 7.00
CA ASN A 12 -11.77 14.11 7.69
C ASN A 12 -12.92 14.35 8.68
N GLY A 13 -13.42 13.28 9.31
CA GLY A 13 -14.50 13.37 10.32
C GLY A 13 -14.16 14.17 11.58
N LYS A 14 -12.89 14.56 11.75
CA LYS A 14 -12.41 15.43 12.85
C LYS A 14 -12.24 16.89 12.41
N GLY A 15 -12.58 17.23 11.17
CA GLY A 15 -12.41 18.58 10.63
C GLY A 15 -10.99 18.89 10.13
N GLU A 16 -10.08 17.91 10.09
CA GLU A 16 -8.69 18.13 9.67
C GLU A 16 -8.54 17.96 8.16
N LYS A 17 -7.74 18.83 7.53
CA LYS A 17 -7.38 18.68 6.12
C LYS A 17 -6.35 17.56 5.98
N VAL A 18 -6.71 16.50 5.27
CA VAL A 18 -5.90 15.30 5.05
C VAL A 18 -5.70 15.03 3.56
N LEU A 19 -4.61 14.36 3.21
CA LEU A 19 -4.33 13.88 1.85
C LEU A 19 -4.45 12.35 1.81
N HIS A 20 -5.44 11.87 1.07
CA HIS A 20 -5.58 10.47 0.72
C HIS A 20 -4.84 10.18 -0.58
N ILE A 21 -4.39 8.93 -0.74
CA ILE A 21 -3.83 8.44 -2.00
C ILE A 21 -4.65 7.22 -2.47
N CYS A 22 -5.00 7.18 -3.75
CA CYS A 22 -5.55 6.00 -4.41
C CYS A 22 -4.45 5.40 -5.29
N TYR A 23 -4.00 4.20 -4.96
CA TYR A 23 -3.01 3.46 -5.73
C TYR A 23 -3.70 2.35 -6.53
N HIS A 24 -3.64 2.43 -7.86
CA HIS A 24 -4.14 1.37 -8.74
C HIS A 24 -2.98 0.59 -9.35
N GLN A 25 -3.01 -0.72 -9.18
CA GLN A 25 -1.97 -1.63 -9.61
C GLN A 25 -2.57 -2.76 -10.46
N ARG A 26 -2.14 -2.91 -11.70
CA ARG A 26 -2.68 -3.94 -12.60
C ARG A 26 -2.35 -5.37 -12.15
N SER A 27 -1.25 -5.55 -11.42
CA SER A 27 -0.89 -6.84 -10.84
C SER A 27 0.14 -6.72 -9.73
N SER A 28 0.09 -7.62 -8.75
CA SER A 28 1.06 -7.68 -7.65
C SER A 28 1.40 -9.13 -7.31
N ASP A 29 2.70 -9.40 -7.19
CA ASP A 29 3.20 -10.63 -6.54
C ASP A 29 3.07 -10.45 -5.02
N PHE A 30 2.21 -11.27 -4.41
CA PHE A 30 1.91 -11.22 -2.99
C PHE A 30 3.13 -11.51 -2.11
N ALA A 31 3.94 -12.50 -2.47
CA ALA A 31 5.02 -12.95 -1.58
C ALA A 31 6.21 -12.00 -1.60
N GLN A 32 6.60 -11.50 -2.77
CA GLN A 32 7.85 -10.75 -2.93
C GLN A 32 7.67 -9.22 -2.92
N HIS A 33 6.57 -8.70 -3.47
CA HIS A 33 6.46 -7.28 -3.80
C HIS A 33 5.35 -6.54 -3.07
N PHE A 34 4.26 -7.22 -2.71
CA PHE A 34 3.09 -6.57 -2.13
C PHE A 34 3.39 -5.73 -0.88
N GLY A 35 4.19 -6.24 0.05
CA GLY A 35 4.59 -5.49 1.25
C GLY A 35 5.37 -4.21 0.92
N ASN A 36 6.34 -4.32 -0.01
CA ASN A 36 7.12 -3.19 -0.47
C ASN A 36 6.26 -2.16 -1.21
N ASP A 37 5.34 -2.61 -2.05
CA ASP A 37 4.42 -1.76 -2.81
C ASP A 37 3.52 -0.93 -1.89
N ILE A 38 2.96 -1.53 -0.82
CA ILE A 38 2.17 -0.82 0.19
C ILE A 38 3.04 0.18 0.94
N TYR A 39 4.21 -0.25 1.42
CA TYR A 39 5.10 0.62 2.19
C TYR A 39 5.50 1.85 1.37
N LEU A 40 5.96 1.65 0.14
CA LEU A 40 6.38 2.75 -0.73
C LEU A 40 5.21 3.68 -1.10
N ALA A 41 4.02 3.16 -1.35
CA ALA A 41 2.84 3.98 -1.59
C ALA A 41 2.46 4.83 -0.35
N TRP A 42 2.58 4.26 0.86
CA TRP A 42 2.38 5.00 2.10
C TRP A 42 3.42 6.10 2.29
N ARG A 43 4.71 5.78 2.10
CA ARG A 43 5.81 6.75 2.22
C ARG A 43 5.67 7.88 1.21
N LEU A 44 5.21 7.58 -0.01
CA LEU A 44 4.89 8.58 -1.01
C LEU A 44 3.76 9.51 -0.53
N MET A 45 2.70 8.97 0.07
CA MET A 45 1.62 9.77 0.65
C MET A 45 2.12 10.68 1.76
N GLU A 46 2.95 10.18 2.68
CA GLU A 46 3.54 10.97 3.77
C GLU A 46 4.38 12.12 3.21
N TYR A 47 5.23 11.84 2.23
CA TYR A 47 6.07 12.84 1.57
C TYR A 47 5.21 13.93 0.92
N VAL A 48 4.24 13.57 0.08
CA VAL A 48 3.39 14.57 -0.61
C VAL A 48 2.54 15.36 0.39
N ALA A 49 2.01 14.71 1.43
CA ALA A 49 1.25 15.40 2.48
C ALA A 49 2.10 16.45 3.21
N GLN A 50 3.37 16.14 3.50
CA GLN A 50 4.33 17.08 4.06
C GLN A 50 4.57 18.28 3.12
N GLU A 51 4.83 18.02 1.84
CA GLU A 51 5.10 19.08 0.85
C GLU A 51 3.92 20.04 0.65
N VAL A 52 2.68 19.57 0.81
CA VAL A 52 1.47 20.41 0.67
C VAL A 52 0.88 20.89 1.99
N GLY A 53 1.54 20.62 3.12
CA GLY A 53 1.16 21.13 4.44
C GLY A 53 -0.16 20.58 5.00
N VAL A 54 -0.45 19.30 4.76
CA VAL A 54 -1.65 18.61 5.27
C VAL A 54 -1.29 17.31 5.98
N LYS A 55 -2.22 16.71 6.72
CA LYS A 55 -1.96 15.42 7.38
C LYS A 55 -2.12 14.25 6.40
N PRO A 56 -1.34 13.15 6.54
CA PRO A 56 -1.62 11.92 5.80
C PRO A 56 -3.01 11.37 6.13
N GLY A 57 -3.69 10.85 5.11
CA GLY A 57 -5.02 10.27 5.21
C GLY A 57 -5.01 8.75 5.02
N TYR A 58 -5.83 8.28 4.09
CA TYR A 58 -5.97 6.86 3.76
C TYR A 58 -5.25 6.52 2.46
N LEU A 59 -4.61 5.34 2.45
CA LEU A 59 -4.18 4.64 1.25
C LEU A 59 -5.33 3.73 0.79
N TYR A 60 -5.87 3.98 -0.39
CA TYR A 60 -6.79 3.07 -1.07
C TYR A 60 -6.01 2.31 -2.14
N HIS A 61 -5.79 1.02 -1.95
CA HIS A 61 -4.99 0.20 -2.88
C HIS A 61 -5.90 -0.78 -3.61
N THR A 62 -6.09 -0.56 -4.91
CA THR A 62 -6.84 -1.46 -5.79
C THR A 62 -5.86 -2.25 -6.63
N ILE A 63 -5.96 -3.57 -6.58
CA ILE A 63 -5.12 -4.48 -7.35
C ILE A 63 -6.00 -5.35 -8.24
N ASP A 64 -5.80 -5.29 -9.55
CA ASP A 64 -6.61 -6.07 -10.48
C ASP A 64 -6.27 -7.57 -10.40
N SER A 65 -4.97 -7.89 -10.36
CA SER A 65 -4.48 -9.26 -10.21
C SER A 65 -3.50 -9.39 -9.05
N LEU A 66 -4.03 -9.68 -7.87
CA LEU A 66 -3.22 -10.11 -6.72
C LEU A 66 -2.97 -11.61 -6.83
N HIS A 67 -1.70 -11.98 -7.07
CA HIS A 67 -1.33 -13.35 -7.34
C HIS A 67 -0.08 -13.75 -6.58
N ILE A 68 0.14 -15.06 -6.47
CA ILE A 68 1.34 -15.64 -5.89
C ILE A 68 1.82 -16.77 -6.78
N TYR A 69 3.12 -16.78 -7.06
CA TYR A 69 3.72 -17.83 -7.87
C TYR A 69 3.75 -19.16 -7.12
N LYS A 70 3.61 -20.27 -7.87
CA LYS A 70 3.57 -21.62 -7.30
C LYS A 70 4.78 -21.95 -6.42
N LYS A 71 5.95 -21.43 -6.77
CA LYS A 71 7.19 -21.61 -6.00
C LYS A 71 7.08 -21.07 -4.56
N ASP A 72 6.20 -20.10 -4.34
CA ASP A 72 6.05 -19.34 -3.10
C ASP A 72 4.79 -19.73 -2.29
N TRP A 73 4.04 -20.75 -2.74
CA TRP A 73 2.79 -21.17 -2.07
C TRP A 73 2.98 -21.62 -0.62
N HIS A 74 4.19 -22.04 -0.23
CA HIS A 74 4.48 -22.40 1.15
C HIS A 74 4.17 -21.24 2.12
N PHE A 75 4.42 -19.98 1.73
CA PHE A 75 4.12 -18.81 2.56
C PHE A 75 2.62 -18.66 2.86
N LEU A 76 1.71 -19.19 2.02
CA LEU A 76 0.27 -19.18 2.30
C LEU A 76 -0.13 -20.15 3.41
N SER A 77 0.69 -21.19 3.64
CA SER A 77 0.43 -22.23 4.64
C SER A 77 1.10 -21.97 5.99
N CYS A 78 1.97 -20.97 6.07
CA CYS A 78 2.69 -20.61 7.29
C CYS A 78 1.85 -19.72 8.21
N ASN A 79 2.03 -19.86 9.52
CA ASN A 79 1.56 -18.85 10.45
C ASN A 79 2.43 -17.59 10.30
N LEU A 80 1.81 -16.41 10.46
CA LEU A 80 2.55 -15.14 10.48
C LEU A 80 3.61 -15.10 11.58
N GLU A 81 3.38 -15.80 12.70
CA GLU A 81 4.38 -15.89 13.78
C GLU A 81 5.63 -16.65 13.36
N ASP A 82 5.47 -17.73 12.58
CA ASP A 82 6.59 -18.54 12.10
C ASP A 82 7.45 -17.79 11.06
N LEU A 83 6.89 -16.78 10.40
CA LEU A 83 7.56 -15.97 9.38
C LEU A 83 8.38 -14.80 9.97
N LYS A 84 8.22 -14.50 11.27
CA LYS A 84 8.91 -13.37 11.92
C LYS A 84 10.39 -13.61 12.18
N ASP A 85 10.81 -14.87 12.30
CA ASP A 85 12.19 -15.20 12.66
C ASP A 85 13.14 -15.20 11.45
N GLU A 86 12.63 -15.02 10.23
CA GLU A 86 13.40 -15.04 8.98
C GLU A 86 13.68 -13.65 8.36
N TYR A 87 13.15 -12.55 8.93
CA TYR A 87 13.30 -11.17 8.43
C TYR A 87 13.69 -10.18 9.52
#